data_AF-A0A662Y3Q1-F1
#
_entry.id   AF-A0A662Y3Q1-F1
#
_cell.length_a   1.000
_cell.length_b   1.000
_cell.length_c   1.000
_cell.angle_alpha   90.00
_cell.angle_beta   90.00
_cell.angle_gamma   90.00
#
_symmetry.space_group_name_H-M   'P 1'
#
loop_
_entity.id
_entity.type
_entity.pdbx_description
1 polymer ?
#
loop_
_entity_poly.entity_id
_entity_poly.type
_entity_poly.pdbx_seq_one_letter_code
_entity_poly.pdbx_strand_id
1 'polypeptide(L)'
;MEWWTGLWLNEGFAQFMEFEAAHHIFPDWKLWETFVQDIMLGSAFVKDAMLTSHPIEVVVNHPQEADEIFDAISYHKGSSMVRMLSEFLGRDVFFRGVHDYLVKFSYKNTVTEDLWDALEKASGQKVKEMADSWTKQVGFPLVTVQQNADGKCVLLQERFFADTRSNSSDNSLWDVPLTFCTSDDPSAIKRIGIWDAKTSSLKSTTTFTTPLMAGDVINKQLQVPVGPKGWIKLNPSQSGFYLVNYSPALWKQLQIPVKEQLFSVPDRVSLLNSVFTFARAGVLELPVALDFTSAYVDESASLCWKEISRNMGYYSNLFHDEPFYPELQRYIRALFAQVMKQLGWDAAAKSTETAADEGEFRKTVIYRLGLANDQDVIKEAKRRFHAYTGGDSSALSADLRGAVFDIEVSYGDASNAKLLQELHNKSDFAEERSDCLHSMGSISGASAKLQVLEWAVENVRSQDIHYPFNSVASDKIGVQVAWQFLQDKWDLLAKKYSAMTLGSIVCGVVSRFQSEASAVEVEAFMVGKDTSGYKRRLDVSLEGVRLKSTAFQRDREALAKWLKERAV
;
A
#
# COMPACT_ATOMS: atom_id res chain seq x y z
N MET A 1 -11.46 7.92 24.96
CA MET A 1 -10.04 8.24 25.19
C MET A 1 -9.91 9.31 26.28
N GLU A 2 -8.98 9.14 27.22
CA GLU A 2 -8.66 10.13 28.26
C GLU A 2 -7.76 11.27 27.75
N TRP A 3 -6.81 10.96 26.86
CA TRP A 3 -5.89 11.92 26.25
C TRP A 3 -5.52 11.50 24.82
N TRP A 4 -4.87 12.39 24.06
CA TRP A 4 -4.43 12.18 22.67
C TRP A 4 -3.54 10.96 22.46
N THR A 5 -2.86 10.47 23.51
CA THR A 5 -2.11 9.21 23.46
C THR A 5 -2.98 8.00 23.12
N GLY A 6 -4.26 8.03 23.50
CA GLY A 6 -5.25 7.02 23.13
C GLY A 6 -6.06 7.35 21.88
N LEU A 7 -5.61 8.28 21.01
CA LEU A 7 -6.36 8.70 19.81
C LEU A 7 -6.81 7.52 18.94
N TRP A 8 -5.94 6.52 18.78
CA TRP A 8 -6.21 5.32 18.00
C TRP A 8 -7.42 4.51 18.52
N LEU A 9 -7.77 4.60 19.82
CA LEU A 9 -8.97 3.96 20.38
C LEU A 9 -10.25 4.49 19.76
N ASN A 10 -10.23 5.73 19.30
CA ASN A 10 -11.33 6.30 18.54
C ASN A 10 -11.13 5.99 17.05
N GLU A 11 -10.04 6.48 16.44
CA GLU A 11 -9.87 6.48 14.99
C GLU A 11 -9.66 5.08 14.39
N GLY A 12 -8.83 4.26 15.03
CA GLY A 12 -8.61 2.87 14.60
C GLY A 12 -9.86 2.01 14.74
N PHE A 13 -10.66 2.23 15.81
CA PHE A 13 -11.94 1.54 15.97
C PHE A 13 -13.01 2.04 15.02
N ALA A 14 -13.10 3.36 14.78
CA ALA A 14 -14.03 3.93 13.82
C ALA A 14 -13.73 3.40 12.41
N GLN A 15 -12.46 3.39 12.02
CA GLN A 15 -12.00 2.82 10.74
C GLN A 15 -12.31 1.31 10.64
N PHE A 16 -12.17 0.54 11.72
CA PHE A 16 -12.59 -0.87 11.73
C PHE A 16 -14.12 -1.01 11.59
N MET A 17 -14.89 -0.22 12.34
CA MET A 17 -16.35 -0.26 12.36
C MET A 17 -16.98 0.24 11.05
N GLU A 18 -16.32 1.16 10.34
CA GLU A 18 -16.69 1.60 8.99
C GLU A 18 -16.81 0.38 8.05
N PHE A 19 -15.76 -0.44 8.00
CA PHE A 19 -15.72 -1.64 7.16
C PHE A 19 -16.67 -2.70 7.66
N GLU A 20 -16.75 -2.90 8.97
CA GLU A 20 -17.64 -3.89 9.58
C GLU A 20 -19.12 -3.59 9.31
N ALA A 21 -19.56 -2.36 9.58
CA ALA A 21 -20.94 -1.96 9.39
C ALA A 21 -21.31 -1.92 7.92
N ALA A 22 -20.45 -1.35 7.07
CA ALA A 22 -20.71 -1.29 5.63
C ALA A 22 -20.73 -2.68 4.99
N HIS A 23 -19.86 -3.61 5.41
CA HIS A 23 -19.89 -4.99 4.94
C HIS A 23 -21.14 -5.73 5.40
N HIS A 24 -21.63 -5.45 6.63
CA HIS A 24 -22.89 -6.03 7.09
C HIS A 24 -24.10 -5.55 6.28
N ILE A 25 -24.13 -4.26 5.91
CA ILE A 25 -25.23 -3.66 5.15
C ILE A 25 -25.14 -4.00 3.66
N PHE A 26 -23.92 -4.03 3.10
CA PHE A 26 -23.62 -4.26 1.68
C PHE A 26 -22.57 -5.38 1.52
N PRO A 27 -22.93 -6.65 1.82
CA PRO A 27 -21.98 -7.76 1.79
C PRO A 27 -21.35 -7.99 0.42
N ASP A 28 -22.10 -7.73 -0.66
CA ASP A 28 -21.66 -7.92 -2.04
C ASP A 28 -20.51 -6.99 -2.46
N TRP A 29 -20.27 -5.90 -1.73
CA TRP A 29 -19.14 -4.98 -1.97
C TRP A 29 -17.79 -5.55 -1.53
N LYS A 30 -17.78 -6.66 -0.78
CA LYS A 30 -16.55 -7.37 -0.36
C LYS A 30 -15.48 -6.47 0.26
N LEU A 31 -15.90 -5.47 1.04
CA LEU A 31 -15.03 -4.40 1.56
C LEU A 31 -13.81 -4.89 2.35
N TRP A 32 -13.91 -6.05 3.03
CA TRP A 32 -12.77 -6.65 3.74
C TRP A 32 -11.62 -7.08 2.81
N GLU A 33 -11.90 -7.41 1.54
CA GLU A 33 -10.85 -7.68 0.55
C GLU A 33 -10.09 -6.39 0.21
N THR A 34 -10.82 -5.29 0.00
CA THR A 34 -10.25 -3.96 -0.22
C THR A 34 -9.52 -3.44 1.01
N PHE A 35 -10.02 -3.70 2.21
CA PHE A 35 -9.34 -3.38 3.47
C PHE A 35 -7.93 -3.98 3.51
N VAL A 36 -7.81 -5.28 3.19
CA VAL A 36 -6.52 -5.96 3.17
C VAL A 36 -5.59 -5.29 2.16
N GLN A 37 -6.06 -5.00 0.95
CA GLN A 37 -5.20 -4.40 -0.07
C GLN A 37 -4.81 -2.94 0.23
N ASP A 38 -5.77 -2.08 0.53
CA ASP A 38 -5.55 -0.63 0.54
C ASP A 38 -5.18 -0.09 1.92
N ILE A 39 -5.83 -0.57 2.97
CA ILE A 39 -5.59 -0.12 4.34
C ILE A 39 -4.37 -0.84 4.93
N MET A 40 -4.38 -2.18 4.92
CA MET A 40 -3.33 -2.97 5.56
C MET A 40 -2.05 -3.03 4.71
N LEU A 41 -2.11 -3.59 3.50
CA LEU A 41 -0.94 -3.84 2.65
C LEU A 41 -0.41 -2.55 1.99
N GLY A 42 -1.31 -1.72 1.44
CA GLY A 42 -0.94 -0.53 0.68
C GLY A 42 -0.60 0.70 1.52
N SER A 43 -0.91 0.70 2.81
CA SER A 43 -0.71 1.86 3.68
C SER A 43 -0.05 1.53 5.01
N ALA A 44 -0.70 0.74 5.88
CA ALA A 44 -0.20 0.49 7.23
C ALA A 44 1.18 -0.17 7.22
N PHE A 45 1.38 -1.28 6.48
CA PHE A 45 2.70 -1.91 6.39
C PHE A 45 3.74 -1.02 5.71
N VAL A 46 3.35 -0.24 4.69
CA VAL A 46 4.28 0.65 3.99
C VAL A 46 4.85 1.71 4.93
N LYS A 47 3.98 2.33 5.74
CA LYS A 47 4.40 3.36 6.70
C LYS A 47 5.11 2.78 7.89
N ASP A 48 4.64 1.65 8.41
CA ASP A 48 5.17 1.10 9.65
C ASP A 48 6.51 0.35 9.48
N ALA A 49 6.88 0.02 8.24
CA ALA A 49 8.20 -0.52 7.91
C ALA A 49 9.31 0.55 7.89
N MET A 50 8.95 1.84 7.97
CA MET A 50 9.87 2.98 7.88
C MET A 50 10.54 3.28 9.22
N LEU A 51 11.76 3.83 9.18
CA LEU A 51 12.47 4.32 10.37
C LEU A 51 11.79 5.55 10.98
N THR A 52 11.12 6.34 10.14
CA THR A 52 10.33 7.52 10.54
C THR A 52 8.94 7.18 11.10
N SER A 53 8.59 5.89 11.20
CA SER A 53 7.33 5.45 11.82
C SER A 53 7.32 5.71 13.34
N HIS A 54 6.16 5.54 13.97
CA HIS A 54 5.96 5.64 15.41
C HIS A 54 5.04 4.51 15.94
N PRO A 55 4.99 4.27 17.26
CA PRO A 55 4.03 3.34 17.84
C PRO A 55 2.61 3.85 17.67
N ILE A 56 1.61 2.98 17.81
CA ILE A 56 0.20 3.39 17.78
C ILE A 56 -0.08 4.37 18.94
N GLU A 57 0.47 4.08 20.12
CA GLU A 57 0.41 4.99 21.27
C GLU A 57 1.58 5.98 21.24
N VAL A 58 1.25 7.25 21.04
CA VAL A 58 2.22 8.35 21.02
C VAL A 58 1.99 9.24 22.24
N VAL A 59 3.05 9.51 23.01
CA VAL A 59 2.96 10.51 24.09
C VAL A 59 2.84 11.89 23.45
N VAL A 60 1.70 12.55 23.65
CA VAL A 60 1.41 13.89 23.13
C VAL A 60 1.51 14.89 24.27
N ASN A 61 2.47 15.81 24.21
CA ASN A 61 2.70 16.79 25.27
C ASN A 61 1.97 18.11 24.99
N HIS A 62 1.80 18.45 23.71
CA HIS A 62 1.14 19.68 23.29
C HIS A 62 0.07 19.39 22.21
N PRO A 63 -1.10 20.04 22.23
CA PRO A 63 -2.19 19.76 21.27
C PRO A 63 -1.80 19.91 19.79
N GLN A 64 -0.83 20.76 19.45
CA GLN A 64 -0.33 20.91 18.06
C GLN A 64 0.39 19.64 17.56
N GLU A 65 0.92 18.81 18.45
CA GLU A 65 1.52 17.52 18.08
C GLU A 65 0.45 16.48 17.74
N ALA A 66 -0.81 16.71 18.16
CA ALA A 66 -1.91 15.79 17.88
C ALA A 66 -2.20 15.71 16.38
N ASP A 67 -2.17 16.84 15.66
CA ASP A 67 -2.41 16.89 14.21
C ASP A 67 -1.47 15.98 13.41
N GLU A 68 -0.23 15.78 13.88
CA GLU A 68 0.75 14.91 13.23
C GLU A 68 0.54 13.41 13.48
N ILE A 69 -0.32 13.03 14.45
CA ILE A 69 -0.69 11.63 14.71
C ILE A 69 -2.08 11.27 14.14
N PHE A 70 -2.77 12.21 13.48
CA PHE A 70 -3.89 11.90 12.59
C PHE A 70 -3.39 11.33 11.26
N ASP A 71 -2.82 10.14 11.34
CA ASP A 71 -2.04 9.55 10.24
C ASP A 71 -2.39 8.07 9.99
N ALA A 72 -1.69 7.45 9.04
CA ALA A 72 -1.93 6.06 8.68
C ALA A 72 -1.65 5.07 9.82
N ILE A 73 -0.80 5.41 10.80
CA ILE A 73 -0.53 4.52 11.93
C ILE A 73 -1.75 4.50 12.87
N SER A 74 -2.26 5.66 13.27
CA SER A 74 -3.43 5.73 14.16
C SER A 74 -4.68 5.11 13.55
N TYR A 75 -4.91 5.32 12.24
CA TYR A 75 -6.09 4.81 11.54
C TYR A 75 -5.89 3.39 10.99
N HIS A 76 -4.91 3.20 10.12
CA HIS A 76 -4.79 1.97 9.33
C HIS A 76 -4.11 0.83 10.10
N LYS A 77 -3.01 1.10 10.82
CA LYS A 77 -2.41 0.10 11.72
C LYS A 77 -3.33 -0.18 12.91
N GLY A 78 -3.93 0.87 13.50
CA GLY A 78 -4.94 0.75 14.55
C GLY A 78 -6.09 -0.20 14.17
N SER A 79 -6.79 0.07 13.06
CA SER A 79 -7.87 -0.81 12.58
C SER A 79 -7.42 -2.21 12.18
N SER A 80 -6.22 -2.33 11.59
CA SER A 80 -5.63 -3.64 11.24
C SER A 80 -5.38 -4.51 12.47
N MET A 81 -4.94 -3.90 13.57
CA MET A 81 -4.74 -4.60 14.84
C MET A 81 -6.08 -5.01 15.48
N VAL A 82 -7.09 -4.12 15.46
CA VAL A 82 -8.45 -4.45 15.91
C VAL A 82 -9.03 -5.63 15.11
N ARG A 83 -8.85 -5.63 13.78
CA ARG A 83 -9.25 -6.76 12.93
C ARG A 83 -8.53 -8.05 13.30
N MET A 84 -7.21 -8.01 13.49
CA MET A 84 -6.43 -9.18 13.91
C MET A 84 -6.96 -9.77 15.22
N LEU A 85 -7.28 -8.93 16.21
CA LEU A 85 -7.87 -9.37 17.47
C LEU A 85 -9.26 -9.99 17.27
N SER A 86 -10.12 -9.37 16.47
CA SER A 86 -11.47 -9.88 16.18
C SER A 86 -11.43 -11.27 15.54
N GLU A 87 -10.56 -11.48 14.54
CA GLU A 87 -10.40 -12.75 13.84
C GLU A 87 -9.74 -13.83 14.72
N PHE A 88 -8.77 -13.42 15.55
CA PHE A 88 -8.08 -14.33 16.47
C PHE A 88 -8.99 -14.83 17.60
N LEU A 89 -9.67 -13.91 18.30
CA LEU A 89 -10.57 -14.23 19.42
C LEU A 89 -11.89 -14.87 18.96
N GLY A 90 -12.27 -14.63 17.71
CA GLY A 90 -13.60 -14.94 17.18
C GLY A 90 -14.58 -13.79 17.43
N ARG A 91 -15.34 -13.44 16.39
CA ARG A 91 -16.17 -12.22 16.34
C ARG A 91 -17.17 -12.12 17.50
N ASP A 92 -17.84 -13.21 17.87
CA ASP A 92 -18.80 -13.20 19.00
C ASP A 92 -18.12 -12.90 20.34
N VAL A 93 -16.92 -13.43 20.57
CA VAL A 93 -16.16 -13.18 21.79
C VAL A 93 -15.67 -11.73 21.81
N PHE A 94 -15.14 -11.27 20.68
CA PHE A 94 -14.68 -9.90 20.50
C PHE A 94 -15.80 -8.89 20.75
N PHE A 95 -16.95 -9.01 20.08
CA PHE A 95 -18.06 -8.07 20.24
C PHE A 95 -18.68 -8.10 21.64
N ARG A 96 -18.70 -9.25 22.32
CA ARG A 96 -19.10 -9.29 23.74
C ARG A 96 -18.14 -8.48 24.62
N GLY A 97 -16.83 -8.61 24.41
CA GLY A 97 -15.84 -7.81 25.14
C GLY A 97 -15.96 -6.31 24.83
N VAL A 98 -16.15 -5.94 23.57
CA VAL A 98 -16.40 -4.54 23.15
C VAL A 98 -17.69 -4.00 23.78
N HIS A 99 -18.77 -4.78 23.77
CA HIS A 99 -20.03 -4.41 24.42
C HIS A 99 -19.81 -4.15 25.92
N ASP A 100 -19.16 -5.08 26.63
CA ASP A 100 -18.91 -4.95 28.07
C ASP A 100 -18.05 -3.73 28.40
N TYR A 101 -17.06 -3.43 27.55
CA TYR A 101 -16.26 -2.21 27.62
C TYR A 101 -17.14 -0.95 27.46
N LEU A 102 -17.93 -0.87 26.38
CA LEU A 102 -18.79 0.29 26.11
C LEU A 102 -19.83 0.53 27.21
N VAL A 103 -20.43 -0.53 27.75
CA VAL A 103 -21.39 -0.43 28.87
C VAL A 103 -20.69 0.05 30.15
N LYS A 104 -19.54 -0.53 30.50
CA LYS A 104 -18.80 -0.19 31.72
C LYS A 104 -18.34 1.27 31.74
N PHE A 105 -17.92 1.79 30.58
CA PHE A 105 -17.35 3.13 30.44
C PHE A 105 -18.28 4.14 29.76
N SER A 106 -19.58 3.83 29.67
CA SER A 106 -20.57 4.73 29.09
C SER A 106 -20.52 6.11 29.75
N TYR A 107 -20.44 7.16 28.92
CA TYR A 107 -20.29 8.56 29.32
C TYR A 107 -19.05 8.89 30.16
N LYS A 108 -17.97 8.10 30.04
CA LYS A 108 -16.68 8.29 30.70
C LYS A 108 -15.51 8.24 29.71
N ASN A 109 -14.32 8.57 30.20
CA ASN A 109 -13.07 8.40 29.49
C ASN A 109 -12.43 7.04 29.79
N THR A 110 -11.52 6.61 28.93
CA THR A 110 -10.82 5.32 28.98
C THR A 110 -9.39 5.46 28.49
N VAL A 111 -8.54 4.54 28.94
CA VAL A 111 -7.20 4.29 28.40
C VAL A 111 -7.17 2.98 27.62
N THR A 112 -6.07 2.70 26.91
CA THR A 112 -5.92 1.50 26.07
C THR A 112 -6.14 0.22 26.88
N GLU A 113 -5.60 0.17 28.10
CA GLU A 113 -5.66 -0.99 28.98
C GLU A 113 -7.09 -1.38 29.37
N ASP A 114 -8.03 -0.42 29.42
CA ASP A 114 -9.43 -0.69 29.75
C ASP A 114 -10.12 -1.60 28.72
N LEU A 115 -9.77 -1.43 27.45
CA LEU A 115 -10.24 -2.26 26.35
C LEU A 115 -9.62 -3.67 26.43
N TRP A 116 -8.32 -3.75 26.69
CA TRP A 116 -7.62 -5.02 26.84
C TRP A 116 -8.18 -5.86 27.98
N ASP A 117 -8.42 -5.25 29.13
CA ASP A 117 -9.01 -5.92 30.28
C ASP A 117 -10.41 -6.47 29.96
N ALA A 118 -11.20 -5.77 29.15
CA ALA A 118 -12.53 -6.23 28.72
C ALA A 118 -12.46 -7.39 27.73
N LEU A 119 -11.58 -7.33 26.71
CA LEU A 119 -11.39 -8.40 25.74
C LEU A 119 -10.78 -9.66 26.38
N GLU A 120 -9.82 -9.49 27.29
CA GLU A 120 -9.21 -10.56 28.07
C GLU A 120 -10.24 -11.25 28.96
N LYS A 121 -11.08 -10.47 29.67
CA LYS A 121 -12.18 -11.03 30.48
C LYS A 121 -13.19 -11.81 29.64
N ALA A 122 -13.53 -11.34 28.45
CA ALA A 122 -14.50 -12.00 27.57
C ALA A 122 -13.96 -13.29 26.93
N SER A 123 -12.65 -13.33 26.66
CA SER A 123 -12.00 -14.42 25.90
C SER A 123 -11.26 -15.44 26.74
N GLY A 124 -10.80 -15.06 27.94
CA GLY A 124 -9.87 -15.85 28.74
C GLY A 124 -8.46 -15.97 28.14
N GLN A 125 -8.15 -15.22 27.07
CA GLN A 125 -6.84 -15.18 26.43
C GLN A 125 -6.00 -14.02 27.00
N LYS A 126 -4.67 -14.15 27.00
CA LYS A 126 -3.72 -13.10 27.43
C LYS A 126 -3.63 -11.94 26.43
N VAL A 127 -4.74 -11.25 26.19
CA VAL A 127 -4.87 -10.19 25.19
C VAL A 127 -4.00 -8.99 25.56
N LYS A 128 -3.95 -8.63 26.84
CA LYS A 128 -3.22 -7.44 27.30
C LYS A 128 -1.72 -7.54 27.04
N GLU A 129 -1.13 -8.68 27.42
CA GLU A 129 0.30 -8.95 27.21
C GLU A 129 0.67 -8.88 25.72
N MET A 130 -0.18 -9.50 24.87
CA MET A 130 0.01 -9.50 23.44
C MET A 130 -0.11 -8.08 22.85
N ALA A 131 -1.19 -7.38 23.17
CA ALA A 131 -1.54 -6.09 22.57
C ALA A 131 -0.52 -4.99 22.90
N ASP A 132 0.14 -5.02 24.07
CA ASP A 132 1.22 -4.10 24.41
C ASP A 132 2.36 -4.14 23.37
N SER A 133 2.72 -5.33 22.86
CA SER A 133 3.74 -5.47 21.82
C SER A 133 3.30 -4.92 20.46
N TRP A 134 2.01 -4.61 20.27
CA TRP A 134 1.48 -4.05 19.02
C TRP A 134 1.20 -2.55 19.11
N THR A 135 0.84 -2.02 20.29
CA THR A 135 0.50 -0.60 20.44
C THR A 135 1.66 0.28 20.88
N LYS A 136 2.59 -0.25 21.69
CA LYS A 136 3.64 0.56 22.36
C LYS A 136 5.00 0.53 21.68
N GLN A 137 5.16 -0.22 20.59
CA GLN A 137 6.39 -0.25 19.79
C GLN A 137 6.14 0.03 18.31
N VAL A 138 7.18 0.49 17.63
CA VAL A 138 7.18 0.81 16.19
C VAL A 138 7.34 -0.47 15.37
N GLY A 139 6.68 -0.53 14.21
CA GLY A 139 6.85 -1.62 13.27
C GLY A 139 6.00 -2.85 13.57
N PHE A 140 6.33 -3.91 12.84
CA PHE A 140 5.64 -5.20 12.85
C PHE A 140 6.63 -6.33 12.50
N PRO A 141 6.31 -7.60 12.82
CA PRO A 141 7.21 -8.70 12.57
C PRO A 141 7.14 -9.20 11.11
N LEU A 142 8.29 -9.57 10.58
CA LEU A 142 8.45 -10.54 9.50
C LEU A 142 8.51 -11.93 10.12
N VAL A 143 7.61 -12.84 9.72
CA VAL A 143 7.66 -14.24 10.11
C VAL A 143 8.20 -15.07 8.95
N THR A 144 9.37 -15.68 9.10
CA THR A 144 9.96 -16.56 8.09
C THR A 144 9.66 -18.02 8.38
N VAL A 145 9.08 -18.73 7.41
CA VAL A 145 8.83 -20.18 7.44
C VAL A 145 10.00 -20.89 6.76
N GLN A 146 10.82 -21.57 7.56
CA GLN A 146 11.88 -22.44 7.05
C GLN A 146 11.42 -23.90 7.09
N GLN A 147 11.56 -24.60 5.98
CA GLN A 147 11.20 -26.02 5.85
C GLN A 147 12.47 -26.87 5.86
N ASN A 148 12.50 -27.93 6.66
CA ASN A 148 13.56 -28.93 6.61
C ASN A 148 13.25 -30.05 5.59
N ALA A 149 14.21 -30.96 5.37
CA ALA A 149 14.07 -32.04 4.39
C ALA A 149 12.88 -32.99 4.65
N ASP A 150 12.46 -33.12 5.91
CA ASP A 150 11.33 -33.98 6.34
C ASP A 150 9.97 -33.24 6.27
N GLY A 151 9.95 -32.00 5.77
CA GLY A 151 8.76 -31.15 5.69
C GLY A 151 8.36 -30.46 6.99
N LYS A 152 9.11 -30.63 8.08
CA LYS A 152 8.87 -29.89 9.34
C LYS A 152 9.26 -28.43 9.15
N CYS A 153 8.46 -27.55 9.72
CA CYS A 153 8.72 -26.11 9.64
C CYS A 153 9.26 -25.55 10.95
N VAL A 154 10.15 -24.58 10.82
CA VAL A 154 10.62 -23.72 11.89
C VAL A 154 10.19 -22.29 11.57
N LEU A 155 9.59 -21.61 12.54
CA LEU A 155 9.26 -20.20 12.43
C LEU A 155 10.36 -19.34 13.05
N LEU A 156 10.71 -18.27 12.34
CA LEU A 156 11.63 -17.22 12.78
C LEU A 156 10.89 -15.87 12.73
N GLN A 157 11.08 -15.00 13.71
CA GLN A 157 10.56 -13.64 13.67
C GLN A 157 11.66 -12.60 13.88
N GLU A 158 11.53 -11.48 13.19
CA GLU A 158 12.32 -10.26 13.37
C GLU A 158 11.47 -9.07 12.94
N ARG A 159 11.87 -7.84 13.30
CA ARG A 159 11.20 -6.64 12.78
C ARG A 159 11.38 -6.55 11.27
N PHE A 160 10.30 -6.28 10.55
CA PHE A 160 10.39 -5.94 9.13
C PHE A 160 10.80 -4.47 8.97
N PHE A 161 11.76 -4.22 8.07
CA PHE A 161 12.17 -2.88 7.65
C PHE A 161 11.98 -2.72 6.14
N ALA A 162 11.62 -1.51 5.71
CA ALA A 162 11.55 -1.17 4.29
C ALA A 162 12.92 -1.25 3.58
N ASP A 163 14.01 -1.27 4.36
CA ASP A 163 15.38 -1.53 3.93
C ASP A 163 16.12 -2.35 4.99
N THR A 164 16.52 -3.58 4.63
CA THR A 164 17.18 -4.54 5.53
C THR A 164 18.53 -4.06 6.07
N ARG A 165 19.17 -3.06 5.44
CA ARG A 165 20.41 -2.46 5.95
C ARG A 165 20.22 -1.76 7.30
N SER A 166 18.98 -1.44 7.66
CA SER A 166 18.61 -0.79 8.92
C SER A 166 18.48 -1.74 10.12
N ASN A 167 18.59 -3.06 9.91
CA ASN A 167 18.25 -4.09 10.90
C ASN A 167 19.35 -4.37 11.96
N SER A 168 20.54 -3.78 11.87
CA SER A 168 21.75 -4.31 12.52
C SER A 168 21.80 -4.31 14.06
N SER A 169 20.80 -3.72 14.74
CA SER A 169 20.73 -3.70 16.21
C SER A 169 19.31 -3.77 16.80
N ASP A 170 18.28 -4.04 15.97
CA ASP A 170 16.89 -4.08 16.42
C ASP A 170 16.53 -5.46 16.98
N ASN A 171 16.13 -5.49 18.26
CA ASN A 171 15.69 -6.71 18.95
C ASN A 171 14.19 -6.66 19.32
N SER A 172 13.41 -5.89 18.57
CA SER A 172 11.96 -5.78 18.77
C SER A 172 11.31 -7.12 18.44
N LEU A 173 10.39 -7.54 19.31
CA LEU A 173 9.70 -8.82 19.21
C LEU A 173 8.21 -8.59 19.46
N TRP A 174 7.39 -9.45 18.86
CA TRP A 174 5.93 -9.39 18.98
C TRP A 174 5.39 -10.72 19.49
N ASP A 175 4.33 -10.61 20.26
CA ASP A 175 3.48 -11.75 20.56
C ASP A 175 2.53 -11.97 19.37
N VAL A 176 2.77 -13.01 18.57
CA VAL A 176 2.11 -13.17 17.27
C VAL A 176 0.99 -14.21 17.36
N PRO A 177 -0.29 -13.85 17.09
CA PRO A 177 -1.36 -14.83 16.96
C PRO A 177 -1.21 -15.60 15.64
N LEU A 178 -0.83 -16.88 15.71
CA LEU A 178 -0.47 -17.67 14.53
C LEU A 178 -1.63 -18.54 14.03
N THR A 179 -1.89 -18.45 12.73
CA THR A 179 -2.83 -19.29 11.99
C THR A 179 -2.21 -19.81 10.69
N PHE A 180 -2.65 -20.98 10.22
CA PHE A 180 -2.17 -21.57 8.97
C PHE A 180 -3.21 -22.46 8.27
N CYS A 181 -3.04 -22.69 6.98
CA CYS A 181 -3.65 -23.79 6.24
C CYS A 181 -2.59 -24.51 5.40
N THR A 182 -2.89 -25.73 4.94
CA THR A 182 -1.97 -26.55 4.13
C THR A 182 -2.67 -27.12 2.90
N SER A 183 -1.91 -27.69 1.98
CA SER A 183 -2.46 -28.36 0.79
C SER A 183 -3.40 -29.54 1.09
N ASP A 184 -3.34 -30.12 2.30
CA ASP A 184 -4.23 -31.23 2.70
C ASP A 184 -5.66 -30.74 2.97
N ASP A 185 -5.80 -29.52 3.51
CA ASP A 185 -7.09 -28.87 3.73
C ASP A 185 -6.92 -27.36 3.51
N PRO A 186 -6.98 -26.90 2.25
CA PRO A 186 -6.76 -25.50 1.91
C PRO A 186 -7.76 -24.54 2.55
N SER A 187 -8.95 -25.04 2.90
CA SER A 187 -10.07 -24.25 3.43
C SER A 187 -10.10 -24.16 4.95
N ALA A 188 -9.53 -25.15 5.66
CA ALA A 188 -9.51 -25.13 7.12
C ALA A 188 -8.35 -24.31 7.67
N ILE A 189 -8.68 -23.13 8.20
CA ILE A 189 -7.74 -22.30 8.97
C ILE A 189 -7.54 -22.93 10.35
N LYS A 190 -6.31 -23.39 10.61
CA LYS A 190 -5.87 -23.95 11.89
C LYS A 190 -5.25 -22.86 12.75
N ARG A 191 -5.65 -22.78 14.03
CA ARG A 191 -5.10 -21.86 15.03
C ARG A 191 -4.02 -22.58 15.84
N ILE A 192 -2.83 -21.97 15.93
CA ILE A 192 -1.71 -22.50 16.73
C ILE A 192 -1.76 -21.94 18.16
N GLY A 193 -2.18 -20.67 18.29
CA GLY A 193 -2.14 -19.89 19.54
C GLY A 193 -1.29 -18.63 19.39
N ILE A 194 -1.03 -17.96 20.51
CA ILE A 194 -0.15 -16.78 20.57
C ILE A 194 1.30 -17.28 20.72
N TRP A 195 2.16 -16.89 19.78
CA TRP A 195 3.60 -17.02 19.94
C TRP A 195 4.10 -15.94 20.90
N ASP A 196 4.16 -16.29 22.18
CA ASP A 196 4.73 -15.45 23.24
C ASP A 196 6.26 -15.36 23.11
N ALA A 197 6.76 -14.20 22.72
CA ALA A 197 8.18 -13.95 22.50
C ALA A 197 8.98 -13.89 23.82
N LYS A 198 8.34 -13.48 24.92
CA LYS A 198 8.95 -13.32 26.25
C LYS A 198 9.07 -14.65 27.00
N THR A 199 8.14 -15.58 26.81
CA THR A 199 8.15 -16.90 27.47
C THR A 199 8.93 -17.94 26.67
N SER A 200 8.94 -17.86 25.32
CA SER A 200 9.78 -18.74 24.48
C SER A 200 11.29 -18.60 24.77
N SER A 201 11.69 -17.56 25.50
CA SER A 201 13.06 -17.18 25.81
C SER A 201 13.48 -17.42 27.27
N LEU A 202 12.56 -17.79 28.19
CA LEU A 202 12.82 -17.97 29.63
C LEU A 202 13.77 -19.14 29.99
N LYS A 203 14.36 -19.84 29.01
CA LYS A 203 15.43 -20.82 29.24
C LYS A 203 16.85 -20.23 29.19
N SER A 204 17.04 -18.94 28.89
CA SER A 204 18.38 -18.34 28.81
C SER A 204 18.41 -16.89 29.29
N THR A 205 19.21 -16.63 30.32
CA THR A 205 19.47 -15.34 30.98
C THR A 205 20.29 -14.35 30.13
N THR A 206 20.13 -14.34 28.81
CA THR A 206 20.99 -13.58 27.91
C THR A 206 20.19 -12.66 27.00
N THR A 207 20.76 -11.50 26.71
CA THR A 207 20.36 -10.51 25.71
C THR A 207 19.68 -11.17 24.50
N PHE A 208 18.48 -10.70 24.14
CA PHE A 208 17.74 -11.18 22.97
C PHE A 208 18.53 -10.90 21.68
N THR A 209 18.52 -11.85 20.74
CA THR A 209 19.04 -11.66 19.38
C THR A 209 17.97 -12.07 18.38
N THR A 210 17.62 -11.17 17.46
CA THR A 210 16.78 -11.44 16.30
C THR A 210 17.63 -12.06 15.17
N PRO A 211 17.06 -12.95 14.33
CA PRO A 211 15.69 -13.45 14.38
C PRO A 211 15.46 -14.46 15.52
N LEU A 212 14.31 -14.34 16.21
CA LEU A 212 13.89 -15.26 17.27
C LEU A 212 13.19 -16.48 16.69
N MET A 213 13.62 -17.67 17.10
CA MET A 213 12.97 -18.94 16.74
C MET A 213 11.78 -19.25 17.64
N ALA A 214 10.68 -19.72 17.05
CA ALA A 214 9.54 -20.21 17.83
C ALA A 214 9.91 -21.48 18.61
N GLY A 215 9.28 -21.68 19.77
CA GLY A 215 9.51 -22.88 20.60
C GLY A 215 8.94 -24.17 19.98
N ASP A 216 9.38 -25.31 20.50
CA ASP A 216 8.97 -26.65 20.04
C ASP A 216 7.45 -26.86 19.99
N VAL A 217 6.69 -26.24 20.90
CA VAL A 217 5.22 -26.37 20.95
C VAL A 217 4.57 -25.81 19.67
N ILE A 218 5.13 -24.74 19.11
CA ILE A 218 4.66 -24.13 17.87
C ILE A 218 5.18 -24.90 16.67
N ASN A 219 6.50 -25.14 16.59
CA ASN A 219 7.12 -25.76 15.43
C ASN A 219 6.59 -27.18 15.16
N LYS A 220 6.27 -27.96 16.21
CA LYS A 220 5.73 -29.33 16.06
C LYS A 220 4.33 -29.38 15.44
N GLN A 221 3.58 -28.28 15.46
CA GLN A 221 2.25 -28.21 14.84
C GLN A 221 2.33 -27.92 13.33
N LEU A 222 3.50 -27.53 12.83
CA LEU A 222 3.70 -27.05 11.47
C LEU A 222 4.44 -28.09 10.62
N GLN A 223 3.70 -28.67 9.69
CA GLN A 223 4.21 -29.67 8.76
C GLN A 223 3.69 -29.34 7.36
N VAL A 224 4.61 -29.21 6.40
CA VAL A 224 4.25 -29.15 4.99
C VAL A 224 3.92 -30.57 4.53
N PRO A 225 2.78 -30.78 3.85
CA PRO A 225 2.43 -32.07 3.30
C PRO A 225 3.51 -32.60 2.34
N VAL A 226 3.72 -33.92 2.33
CA VAL A 226 4.80 -34.53 1.55
C VAL A 226 4.49 -34.53 0.06
N GLY A 227 5.46 -34.13 -0.77
CA GLY A 227 5.41 -34.22 -2.22
C GLY A 227 5.55 -32.87 -2.93
N PRO A 228 5.62 -32.87 -4.28
CA PRO A 228 5.89 -31.66 -5.07
C PRO A 228 4.76 -30.63 -5.01
N LYS A 229 3.55 -31.05 -4.61
CA LYS A 229 2.37 -30.18 -4.43
C LYS A 229 2.13 -29.75 -2.98
N GLY A 230 2.98 -30.19 -2.05
CA GLY A 230 2.86 -29.83 -0.65
C GLY A 230 3.16 -28.35 -0.42
N TRP A 231 2.27 -27.64 0.26
CA TRP A 231 2.49 -26.24 0.64
C TRP A 231 1.87 -25.93 1.99
N ILE A 232 2.34 -24.84 2.61
CA ILE A 232 1.78 -24.24 3.81
C ILE A 232 1.61 -22.74 3.61
N LYS A 233 0.43 -22.21 3.97
CA LYS A 233 0.15 -20.77 4.02
C LYS A 233 -0.05 -20.38 5.48
N LEU A 234 0.95 -19.71 6.05
CA LEU A 234 0.79 -18.99 7.31
C LEU A 234 0.01 -17.68 7.07
N ASN A 235 -0.72 -17.23 8.09
CA ASN A 235 -1.59 -16.06 8.04
C ASN A 235 -2.65 -16.10 6.90
N PRO A 236 -3.52 -17.13 6.83
CA PRO A 236 -4.61 -17.14 5.86
C PRO A 236 -5.49 -15.89 5.96
N SER A 237 -5.99 -15.43 4.82
CA SER A 237 -6.78 -14.19 4.64
C SER A 237 -6.07 -12.91 5.09
N GLN A 238 -4.74 -12.96 5.29
CA GLN A 238 -3.94 -11.85 5.81
C GLN A 238 -4.60 -11.23 7.06
N SER A 239 -5.11 -12.08 7.96
CA SER A 239 -5.89 -11.67 9.13
C SER A 239 -5.00 -11.04 10.21
N GLY A 240 -3.78 -11.53 10.36
CA GLY A 240 -2.75 -10.96 11.23
C GLY A 240 -1.99 -9.81 10.60
N PHE A 241 -1.59 -8.83 11.42
CA PHE A 241 -0.76 -7.68 11.03
C PHE A 241 0.73 -8.04 10.99
N TYR A 242 1.09 -9.06 10.22
CA TYR A 242 2.49 -9.44 9.99
C TYR A 242 2.69 -10.00 8.58
N LEU A 243 3.90 -9.85 8.06
CA LEU A 243 4.28 -10.41 6.76
C LEU A 243 4.90 -11.79 6.93
N VAL A 244 4.72 -12.65 5.92
CA VAL A 244 5.26 -14.01 5.93
C VAL A 244 6.21 -14.21 4.77
N ASN A 245 7.47 -14.55 5.09
CA ASN A 245 8.44 -15.02 4.11
C ASN A 245 8.53 -16.54 4.13
N TYR A 246 8.83 -17.13 2.98
CA TYR A 246 8.96 -18.57 2.79
C TYR A 246 10.33 -18.90 2.19
N SER A 247 10.77 -20.14 2.34
CA SER A 247 11.94 -20.63 1.60
C SER A 247 11.70 -20.54 0.07
N PRO A 248 12.76 -20.45 -0.76
CA PRO A 248 12.59 -20.43 -2.22
C PRO A 248 11.77 -21.60 -2.79
N ALA A 249 11.90 -22.79 -2.18
CA ALA A 249 11.11 -23.96 -2.55
C ALA A 249 9.61 -23.76 -2.26
N LEU A 250 9.27 -23.23 -1.08
CA LEU A 250 7.89 -22.95 -0.69
C LEU A 250 7.27 -21.82 -1.52
N TRP A 251 8.02 -20.75 -1.83
CA TRP A 251 7.56 -19.72 -2.76
C TRP A 251 7.16 -20.31 -4.11
N LYS A 252 7.96 -21.24 -4.65
CA LYS A 252 7.63 -21.93 -5.90
C LYS A 252 6.38 -22.80 -5.77
N GLN A 253 6.22 -23.51 -4.65
CA GLN A 253 5.05 -24.35 -4.39
C GLN A 253 3.76 -23.54 -4.21
N LEU A 254 3.83 -22.35 -3.60
CA LEU A 254 2.69 -21.45 -3.42
C LEU A 254 2.12 -20.89 -4.73
N GLN A 255 2.83 -21.01 -5.87
CA GLN A 255 2.26 -20.70 -7.18
C GLN A 255 1.12 -21.65 -7.56
N ILE A 256 1.12 -22.89 -7.04
CA ILE A 256 0.11 -23.91 -7.34
C ILE A 256 -1.29 -23.47 -6.85
N PRO A 257 -1.50 -23.20 -5.54
CA PRO A 257 -2.81 -22.77 -5.05
C PRO A 257 -3.27 -21.40 -5.58
N VAL A 258 -2.35 -20.56 -6.08
CA VAL A 258 -2.71 -19.33 -6.81
C VAL A 258 -3.29 -19.67 -8.18
N LYS A 259 -2.59 -20.47 -8.99
CA LYS A 259 -3.04 -20.88 -10.33
C LYS A 259 -4.32 -21.70 -10.28
N GLU A 260 -4.43 -22.60 -9.32
CA GLU A 260 -5.60 -23.46 -9.10
C GLU A 260 -6.74 -22.73 -8.37
N GLN A 261 -6.58 -21.44 -8.04
CA GLN A 261 -7.58 -20.59 -7.36
C GLN A 261 -8.09 -21.18 -6.03
N LEU A 262 -7.21 -21.88 -5.30
CA LEU A 262 -7.52 -22.48 -4.00
C LEU A 262 -7.50 -21.47 -2.85
N PHE A 263 -6.73 -20.39 -3.01
CA PHE A 263 -6.62 -19.32 -2.03
C PHE A 263 -7.73 -18.28 -2.18
N SER A 264 -8.11 -17.65 -1.07
CA SER A 264 -8.98 -16.46 -1.05
C SER A 264 -8.34 -15.30 -1.83
N VAL A 265 -9.14 -14.32 -2.28
CA VAL A 265 -8.60 -13.10 -2.92
C VAL A 265 -7.60 -12.37 -2.00
N PRO A 266 -7.88 -12.15 -0.70
CA PRO A 266 -6.91 -11.57 0.23
C PRO A 266 -5.58 -12.34 0.30
N ASP A 267 -5.62 -13.67 0.29
CA ASP A 267 -4.40 -14.49 0.30
C ASP A 267 -3.59 -14.30 -0.98
N ARG A 268 -4.24 -14.32 -2.15
CA ARG A 268 -3.56 -14.12 -3.44
C ARG A 268 -2.98 -12.72 -3.58
N VAL A 269 -3.69 -11.68 -3.12
CA VAL A 269 -3.19 -10.30 -3.06
C VAL A 269 -2.02 -10.18 -2.08
N SER A 270 -2.12 -10.80 -0.88
CA SER A 270 -1.07 -10.74 0.13
C SER A 270 0.24 -11.37 -0.32
N LEU A 271 0.19 -12.46 -1.09
CA LEU A 271 1.38 -13.12 -1.64
C LEU A 271 2.06 -12.23 -2.71
N LEU A 272 1.28 -11.60 -3.60
CA LEU A 272 1.79 -10.62 -4.56
C LEU A 272 2.43 -9.44 -3.85
N ASN A 273 1.73 -8.85 -2.88
CA ASN A 273 2.26 -7.71 -2.14
C ASN A 273 3.54 -8.09 -1.40
N SER A 274 3.54 -9.23 -0.70
CA SER A 274 4.69 -9.69 0.08
C SER A 274 5.92 -9.90 -0.79
N VAL A 275 5.81 -10.62 -1.93
CA VAL A 275 6.99 -10.91 -2.76
C VAL A 275 7.63 -9.63 -3.33
N PHE A 276 6.82 -8.63 -3.70
CA PHE A 276 7.35 -7.33 -4.17
C PHE A 276 7.82 -6.43 -3.03
N THR A 277 7.18 -6.47 -1.86
CA THR A 277 7.64 -5.76 -0.66
C THR A 277 8.98 -6.30 -0.19
N PHE A 278 9.17 -7.62 -0.22
CA PHE A 278 10.44 -8.28 0.07
C PHE A 278 11.52 -7.98 -0.98
N ALA A 279 11.15 -7.92 -2.26
CA ALA A 279 12.06 -7.47 -3.31
C ALA A 279 12.55 -6.04 -3.03
N ARG A 280 11.62 -5.10 -2.78
CA ARG A 280 11.96 -3.70 -2.45
C ARG A 280 12.82 -3.55 -1.20
N ALA A 281 12.58 -4.36 -0.19
CA ALA A 281 13.37 -4.35 1.05
C ALA A 281 14.73 -5.05 0.93
N GLY A 282 14.96 -5.83 -0.13
CA GLY A 282 16.19 -6.63 -0.29
C GLY A 282 16.17 -7.94 0.50
N VAL A 283 14.99 -8.43 0.89
CA VAL A 283 14.77 -9.75 1.49
C VAL A 283 14.75 -10.84 0.40
N LEU A 284 14.22 -10.51 -0.78
CA LEU A 284 14.22 -11.35 -1.98
C LEU A 284 14.83 -10.58 -3.15
N GLU A 285 15.26 -11.30 -4.19
CA GLU A 285 15.69 -10.68 -5.45
C GLU A 285 14.46 -10.31 -6.30
N LEU A 286 14.48 -9.16 -6.98
CA LEU A 286 13.40 -8.72 -7.86
C LEU A 286 12.96 -9.77 -8.92
N PRO A 287 13.88 -10.49 -9.59
CA PRO A 287 13.54 -11.64 -10.44
C PRO A 287 12.54 -12.63 -9.85
N VAL A 288 12.63 -12.92 -8.54
CA VAL A 288 11.73 -13.86 -7.86
C VAL A 288 10.30 -13.31 -7.86
N ALA A 289 10.14 -12.02 -7.57
CA ALA A 289 8.84 -11.36 -7.57
C ALA A 289 8.23 -11.31 -8.98
N LEU A 290 9.03 -10.98 -10.01
CA LEU A 290 8.59 -10.95 -11.39
C LEU A 290 8.16 -12.34 -11.89
N ASP A 291 8.94 -13.38 -11.60
CA ASP A 291 8.57 -14.75 -11.96
C ASP A 291 7.30 -15.23 -11.24
N PHE A 292 7.06 -14.77 -10.01
CA PHE A 292 5.86 -15.11 -9.25
C PHE A 292 4.57 -14.58 -9.91
N THR A 293 4.64 -13.47 -10.66
CA THR A 293 3.47 -12.93 -11.40
C THR A 293 2.93 -13.90 -12.46
N SER A 294 3.75 -14.86 -12.94
CA SER A 294 3.30 -15.89 -13.87
C SER A 294 2.21 -16.82 -13.30
N ALA A 295 2.01 -16.83 -11.98
CA ALA A 295 0.90 -17.53 -11.35
C ALA A 295 -0.46 -16.84 -11.55
N TYR A 296 -0.46 -15.60 -12.05
CA TYR A 296 -1.64 -14.73 -12.12
C TYR A 296 -2.08 -14.43 -13.55
N VAL A 297 -1.52 -15.08 -14.58
CA VAL A 297 -1.87 -14.81 -15.98
C VAL A 297 -3.37 -15.02 -16.27
N ASP A 298 -3.98 -16.00 -15.61
CA ASP A 298 -5.42 -16.31 -15.71
C ASP A 298 -6.22 -15.80 -14.49
N GLU A 299 -5.68 -14.85 -13.73
CA GLU A 299 -6.33 -14.31 -12.54
C GLU A 299 -7.61 -13.54 -12.89
N SER A 300 -8.67 -13.78 -12.11
CA SER A 300 -10.00 -13.21 -12.33
C SER A 300 -10.30 -12.02 -11.42
N ALA A 301 -9.62 -11.92 -10.27
CA ALA A 301 -9.89 -10.87 -9.29
C ALA A 301 -9.20 -9.55 -9.67
N SER A 302 -9.99 -8.48 -9.76
CA SER A 302 -9.53 -7.12 -10.06
C SER A 302 -8.46 -6.64 -9.06
N LEU A 303 -8.59 -6.99 -7.78
CA LEU A 303 -7.64 -6.60 -6.73
C LEU A 303 -6.24 -7.17 -6.97
N CYS A 304 -6.10 -8.39 -7.51
CA CYS A 304 -4.79 -8.93 -7.86
C CYS A 304 -4.15 -8.15 -9.01
N TRP A 305 -4.92 -7.79 -10.04
CA TRP A 305 -4.44 -6.95 -11.14
C TRP A 305 -4.11 -5.52 -10.73
N LYS A 306 -4.85 -4.96 -9.76
CA LYS A 306 -4.51 -3.69 -9.10
C LYS A 306 -3.16 -3.78 -8.39
N GLU A 307 -2.88 -4.89 -7.70
CA GLU A 307 -1.57 -5.11 -7.06
C GLU A 307 -0.46 -5.26 -8.10
N ILE A 308 -0.66 -6.05 -9.16
CA ILE A 308 0.30 -6.18 -10.26
C ILE A 308 0.56 -4.81 -10.91
N SER A 309 -0.50 -4.04 -11.22
CA SER A 309 -0.39 -2.72 -11.83
C SER A 309 0.36 -1.73 -10.96
N ARG A 310 0.13 -1.72 -9.63
CA ARG A 310 0.88 -0.89 -8.67
C ARG A 310 2.37 -1.22 -8.69
N ASN A 311 2.71 -2.51 -8.62
CA ASN A 311 4.11 -2.95 -8.60
C ASN A 311 4.81 -2.68 -9.95
N MET A 312 4.15 -2.95 -11.08
CA MET A 312 4.68 -2.59 -12.40
C MET A 312 4.87 -1.08 -12.54
N GLY A 313 3.94 -0.28 -12.02
CA GLY A 313 4.07 1.18 -11.97
C GLY A 313 5.26 1.67 -11.16
N TYR A 314 5.48 1.08 -10.00
CA TYR A 314 6.66 1.39 -9.17
C TYR A 314 7.96 1.19 -9.97
N TYR A 315 8.14 0.02 -10.59
CA TYR A 315 9.36 -0.28 -11.34
C TYR A 315 9.46 0.48 -12.66
N SER A 316 8.34 0.74 -13.34
CA SER A 316 8.33 1.61 -14.52
C SER A 316 8.81 3.01 -14.18
N ASN A 317 8.34 3.61 -13.09
CA ASN A 317 8.78 4.94 -12.67
C ASN A 317 10.24 4.94 -12.23
N LEU A 318 10.66 3.90 -11.50
CA LEU A 318 12.03 3.78 -10.98
C LEU A 318 13.07 3.64 -12.11
N PHE A 319 12.74 2.89 -13.16
CA PHE A 319 13.65 2.55 -14.25
C PHE A 319 13.28 3.19 -15.60
N HIS A 320 12.45 4.25 -15.59
CA HIS A 320 11.95 4.92 -16.80
C HIS A 320 13.06 5.32 -17.78
N ASP A 321 14.19 5.81 -17.26
CA ASP A 321 15.29 6.33 -18.08
C ASP A 321 16.35 5.28 -18.44
N GLU A 322 16.13 4.03 -18.04
CA GLU A 322 17.09 2.97 -18.31
C GLU A 322 17.01 2.50 -19.77
N PRO A 323 18.14 2.13 -20.39
CA PRO A 323 18.13 1.64 -21.78
C PRO A 323 17.22 0.43 -22.01
N PHE A 324 16.95 -0.37 -20.96
CA PHE A 324 16.08 -1.54 -21.01
C PHE A 324 14.60 -1.23 -20.75
N TYR A 325 14.22 0.05 -20.58
CA TYR A 325 12.85 0.44 -20.31
C TYR A 325 11.85 -0.01 -21.39
N PRO A 326 12.16 0.05 -22.70
CA PRO A 326 11.28 -0.48 -23.74
C PRO A 326 10.95 -1.98 -23.58
N GLU A 327 11.91 -2.78 -23.11
CA GLU A 327 11.75 -4.20 -22.81
C GLU A 327 10.85 -4.40 -21.58
N LEU A 328 11.01 -3.56 -20.54
CA LEU A 328 10.09 -3.57 -19.39
C LEU A 328 8.65 -3.24 -19.83
N GLN A 329 8.47 -2.23 -20.67
CA GLN A 329 7.16 -1.90 -21.24
C GLN A 329 6.60 -3.07 -22.06
N ARG A 330 7.42 -3.75 -22.85
CA ARG A 330 7.01 -4.93 -23.63
C ARG A 330 6.54 -6.07 -22.74
N TYR A 331 7.23 -6.33 -21.62
CA TYR A 331 6.79 -7.29 -20.62
C TYR A 331 5.44 -6.92 -19.99
N ILE A 332 5.26 -5.66 -19.60
CA ILE A 332 3.98 -5.21 -19.03
C ILE A 332 2.84 -5.38 -20.04
N ARG A 333 3.05 -5.02 -21.31
CA ARG A 333 2.04 -5.24 -22.36
C ARG A 333 1.70 -6.73 -22.51
N ALA A 334 2.70 -7.61 -22.54
CA ALA A 334 2.48 -9.05 -22.63
C ALA A 334 1.68 -9.59 -21.44
N LEU A 335 1.99 -9.14 -20.22
CA LEU A 335 1.31 -9.56 -18.99
C LEU A 335 -0.18 -9.14 -18.98
N PHE A 336 -0.49 -7.93 -19.46
CA PHE A 336 -1.85 -7.39 -19.43
C PHE A 336 -2.67 -7.68 -20.72
N ALA A 337 -2.06 -8.21 -21.77
CA ALA A 337 -2.71 -8.39 -23.07
C ALA A 337 -3.94 -9.31 -23.01
N GLN A 338 -3.88 -10.41 -22.25
CA GLN A 338 -4.98 -11.36 -22.15
C GLN A 338 -6.19 -10.75 -21.43
N VAL A 339 -5.96 -10.12 -20.27
CA VAL A 339 -7.02 -9.49 -19.49
C VAL A 339 -7.65 -8.31 -20.23
N MET A 340 -6.86 -7.51 -20.98
CA MET A 340 -7.41 -6.43 -21.80
C MET A 340 -8.35 -6.93 -22.89
N LYS A 341 -8.00 -8.05 -23.55
CA LYS A 341 -8.88 -8.67 -24.56
C LYS A 341 -10.20 -9.16 -23.98
N GLN A 342 -10.20 -9.58 -22.71
CA GLN A 342 -11.40 -10.04 -22.02
C GLN A 342 -12.31 -8.87 -21.60
N LEU A 343 -11.72 -7.80 -21.05
CA LEU A 343 -12.49 -6.68 -20.49
C LEU A 343 -13.01 -5.69 -21.55
N GLY A 344 -12.25 -5.49 -22.63
CA GLY A 344 -12.56 -4.47 -23.62
C GLY A 344 -12.65 -3.04 -23.04
N TRP A 345 -13.18 -2.11 -23.82
CA TRP A 345 -13.34 -0.71 -23.40
C TRP A 345 -14.73 -0.37 -22.83
N ASP A 346 -15.73 -1.19 -23.14
CA ASP A 346 -17.13 -0.92 -22.81
C ASP A 346 -17.69 -2.06 -21.96
N ALA A 347 -18.64 -1.73 -21.08
CA ALA A 347 -19.32 -2.73 -20.26
C ALA A 347 -20.11 -3.71 -21.14
N ALA A 348 -20.12 -4.98 -20.76
CA ALA A 348 -20.95 -5.97 -21.44
C ALA A 348 -22.45 -5.61 -21.26
N ALA A 349 -23.25 -5.72 -22.32
CA ALA A 349 -24.67 -5.33 -22.35
C ALA A 349 -25.62 -6.09 -21.38
N LYS A 350 -25.09 -6.97 -20.51
CA LYS A 350 -25.85 -7.82 -19.58
C LYS A 350 -25.35 -7.82 -18.13
N SER A 351 -24.33 -7.03 -17.75
CA SER A 351 -23.87 -7.00 -16.35
C SER A 351 -24.75 -6.04 -15.53
N THR A 352 -25.63 -6.58 -14.70
CA THR A 352 -26.56 -5.79 -13.87
C THR A 352 -26.19 -5.77 -12.38
N GLU A 353 -25.19 -6.53 -11.94
CA GLU A 353 -24.81 -6.61 -10.51
C GLU A 353 -23.30 -6.45 -10.22
N THR A 354 -22.42 -6.56 -11.24
CA THR A 354 -20.92 -6.49 -11.10
C THR A 354 -20.27 -5.27 -11.76
N ALA A 355 -21.06 -4.26 -12.16
CA ALA A 355 -20.62 -3.21 -13.09
C ALA A 355 -19.50 -2.30 -12.55
N ALA A 356 -19.51 -1.96 -11.24
CA ALA A 356 -18.53 -1.06 -10.63
C ALA A 356 -17.13 -1.70 -10.51
N ASP A 357 -17.07 -2.94 -10.00
CA ASP A 357 -15.80 -3.69 -9.89
C ASP A 357 -15.18 -3.95 -11.27
N GLU A 358 -16.02 -4.25 -12.27
CA GLU A 358 -15.57 -4.43 -13.66
C GLU A 358 -15.07 -3.11 -14.27
N GLY A 359 -15.71 -1.98 -13.95
CA GLY A 359 -15.28 -0.63 -14.34
C GLY A 359 -13.88 -0.28 -13.82
N GLU A 360 -13.66 -0.44 -12.51
CA GLU A 360 -12.36 -0.17 -11.87
C GLU A 360 -11.28 -1.17 -12.34
N PHE A 361 -11.66 -2.43 -12.60
CA PHE A 361 -10.76 -3.42 -13.18
C PHE A 361 -10.31 -2.99 -14.58
N ARG A 362 -11.25 -2.61 -15.44
CA ARG A 362 -10.97 -2.11 -16.79
C ARG A 362 -10.07 -0.88 -16.77
N LYS A 363 -10.39 0.09 -15.91
CA LYS A 363 -9.57 1.29 -15.69
C LYS A 363 -8.13 0.92 -15.33
N THR A 364 -7.93 0.00 -14.38
CA THR A 364 -6.60 -0.46 -13.95
C THR A 364 -5.78 -1.04 -15.11
N VAL A 365 -6.41 -1.87 -15.95
CA VAL A 365 -5.77 -2.52 -17.09
C VAL A 365 -5.44 -1.52 -18.20
N ILE A 366 -6.41 -0.69 -18.60
CA ILE A 366 -6.24 0.35 -19.63
C ILE A 366 -5.14 1.31 -19.22
N TYR A 367 -5.16 1.78 -17.96
CA TYR A 367 -4.17 2.74 -17.46
C TYR A 367 -2.75 2.16 -17.53
N ARG A 368 -2.57 0.92 -17.07
CA ARG A 368 -1.26 0.26 -17.10
C ARG A 368 -0.75 0.04 -18.53
N LEU A 369 -1.62 -0.36 -19.45
CA LEU A 369 -1.25 -0.54 -20.86
C LEU A 369 -0.91 0.79 -21.55
N GLY A 370 -1.66 1.85 -21.26
CA GLY A 370 -1.37 3.20 -21.74
C GLY A 370 0.03 3.66 -21.33
N LEU A 371 0.36 3.56 -20.04
CA LEU A 371 1.70 3.91 -19.53
C LEU A 371 2.81 2.95 -20.03
N ALA A 372 2.45 1.73 -20.41
CA ALA A 372 3.34 0.78 -21.06
C ALA A 372 3.45 1.01 -22.59
N ASN A 373 3.03 2.18 -23.09
CA ASN A 373 3.14 2.58 -24.49
C ASN A 373 2.41 1.63 -25.47
N ASP A 374 1.27 1.07 -25.05
CA ASP A 374 0.41 0.29 -25.94
C ASP A 374 -0.30 1.21 -26.96
N GLN A 375 0.02 1.01 -28.24
CA GLN A 375 -0.41 1.93 -29.31
C GLN A 375 -1.93 1.86 -29.57
N ASP A 376 -2.54 0.69 -29.40
CA ASP A 376 -3.98 0.54 -29.61
C ASP A 376 -4.75 1.22 -28.48
N VAL A 377 -4.26 1.09 -27.24
CA VAL A 377 -4.84 1.78 -26.09
C VAL A 377 -4.70 3.29 -26.21
N ILE A 378 -3.52 3.80 -26.58
CA ILE A 378 -3.28 5.24 -26.77
C ILE A 378 -4.21 5.80 -27.86
N LYS A 379 -4.34 5.11 -28.99
CA LYS A 379 -5.20 5.55 -30.10
C LYS A 379 -6.67 5.63 -29.68
N GLU A 380 -7.15 4.67 -28.90
CA GLU A 380 -8.54 4.67 -28.44
C GLU A 380 -8.78 5.69 -27.31
N ALA A 381 -7.82 5.87 -26.40
CA ALA A 381 -7.86 6.93 -25.38
C ALA A 381 -7.98 8.31 -26.05
N LYS A 382 -7.17 8.58 -27.08
CA LYS A 382 -7.23 9.80 -27.88
C LYS A 382 -8.61 10.05 -28.47
N ARG A 383 -9.19 9.02 -29.10
CA ARG A 383 -10.51 9.11 -29.73
C ARG A 383 -11.58 9.48 -28.70
N ARG A 384 -11.59 8.80 -27.54
CA ARG A 384 -12.57 9.02 -26.47
C ARG A 384 -12.38 10.38 -25.80
N PHE A 385 -11.15 10.78 -25.50
CA PHE A 385 -10.82 12.08 -24.93
C PHE A 385 -11.38 13.22 -25.77
N HIS A 386 -11.03 13.27 -27.06
CA HIS A 386 -11.45 14.38 -27.91
C HIS A 386 -12.95 14.41 -28.19
N ALA A 387 -13.60 13.24 -28.29
CA ALA A 387 -15.06 13.16 -28.39
C ALA A 387 -15.73 13.72 -27.12
N TYR A 388 -15.21 13.33 -25.94
CA TYR A 388 -15.71 13.81 -24.65
C TYR A 388 -15.53 15.31 -24.46
N THR A 389 -14.32 15.84 -24.66
CA THR A 389 -14.05 17.29 -24.56
C THR A 389 -14.77 18.09 -25.65
N GLY A 390 -15.12 17.44 -26.76
CA GLY A 390 -15.95 18.00 -27.84
C GLY A 390 -17.45 18.09 -27.51
N GLY A 391 -17.89 17.55 -26.37
CA GLY A 391 -19.27 17.62 -25.89
C GLY A 391 -20.05 16.30 -25.94
N ASP A 392 -19.46 15.21 -26.44
CA ASP A 392 -20.08 13.88 -26.38
C ASP A 392 -19.78 13.19 -25.05
N SER A 393 -20.60 13.49 -24.04
CA SER A 393 -20.50 12.86 -22.71
C SER A 393 -20.62 11.33 -22.74
N SER A 394 -21.20 10.73 -23.79
CA SER A 394 -21.35 9.27 -23.90
C SER A 394 -20.09 8.57 -24.41
N ALA A 395 -19.12 9.33 -24.95
CA ALA A 395 -17.88 8.78 -25.50
C ALA A 395 -16.93 8.20 -24.43
N LEU A 396 -17.10 8.59 -23.17
CA LEU A 396 -16.22 8.21 -22.06
C LEU A 396 -17.01 8.08 -20.76
N SER A 397 -17.00 6.88 -20.17
CA SER A 397 -17.61 6.64 -18.86
C SER A 397 -16.82 7.32 -17.74
N ALA A 398 -17.51 7.65 -16.64
CA ALA A 398 -16.90 8.31 -15.49
C ALA A 398 -15.70 7.52 -14.93
N ASP A 399 -15.81 6.20 -14.80
CA ASP A 399 -14.75 5.35 -14.23
C ASP A 399 -13.45 5.38 -15.03
N LEU A 400 -13.53 5.59 -16.36
CA LEU A 400 -12.37 5.63 -17.25
C LEU A 400 -11.80 7.04 -17.44
N ARG A 401 -12.50 8.08 -16.98
CA ARG A 401 -12.19 9.48 -17.31
C ARG A 401 -10.75 9.85 -16.95
N GLY A 402 -10.38 9.72 -15.68
CA GLY A 402 -9.03 10.06 -15.23
C GLY A 402 -7.92 9.28 -15.94
N ALA A 403 -8.12 7.99 -16.23
CA ALA A 403 -7.14 7.17 -16.95
C ALA A 403 -6.96 7.65 -18.40
N VAL A 404 -8.06 7.91 -19.11
CA VAL A 404 -8.03 8.39 -20.50
C VAL A 404 -7.43 9.80 -20.59
N PHE A 405 -7.78 10.68 -19.64
CA PHE A 405 -7.23 12.03 -19.57
C PHE A 405 -5.72 12.01 -19.39
N ASP A 406 -5.22 11.19 -18.45
CA ASP A 406 -3.78 11.09 -18.19
C ASP A 406 -3.01 10.51 -19.39
N ILE A 407 -3.55 9.48 -20.06
CA ILE A 407 -2.95 8.89 -21.26
C ILE A 407 -2.88 9.93 -22.39
N GLU A 408 -3.99 10.61 -22.71
CA GLU A 408 -4.01 11.56 -23.83
C GLU A 408 -3.19 12.82 -23.54
N VAL A 409 -3.08 13.25 -22.29
CA VAL A 409 -2.20 14.37 -21.92
C VAL A 409 -0.72 13.97 -21.98
N SER A 410 -0.39 12.72 -21.63
CA SER A 410 0.99 12.22 -21.65
C SER A 410 1.54 12.06 -23.08
N TYR A 411 0.71 11.52 -23.99
CA TYR A 411 1.11 11.17 -25.36
C TYR A 411 0.60 12.12 -26.44
N GLY A 412 -0.36 12.99 -26.12
CA GLY A 412 -0.98 13.93 -27.06
C GLY A 412 -0.25 15.27 -27.17
N ASP A 413 -0.98 16.27 -27.69
CA ASP A 413 -0.44 17.60 -27.92
C ASP A 413 -0.43 18.45 -26.64
N ALA A 414 0.55 19.38 -26.52
CA ALA A 414 0.67 20.32 -25.41
C ALA A 414 -0.64 21.11 -25.12
N SER A 415 -1.46 21.35 -26.15
CA SER A 415 -2.76 22.04 -26.03
C SER A 415 -3.83 21.23 -25.29
N ASN A 416 -3.68 19.91 -25.13
CA ASN A 416 -4.65 19.08 -24.41
C ASN A 416 -4.76 19.47 -22.92
N ALA A 417 -3.68 20.00 -22.32
CA ALA A 417 -3.75 20.55 -20.96
C ALA A 417 -4.73 21.73 -20.85
N LYS A 418 -4.81 22.58 -21.89
CA LYS A 418 -5.77 23.70 -21.92
C LYS A 418 -7.22 23.21 -22.04
N LEU A 419 -7.46 22.15 -22.80
CA LEU A 419 -8.79 21.53 -22.87
C LEU A 419 -9.25 21.05 -21.48
N LEU A 420 -8.34 20.48 -20.68
CA LEU A 420 -8.66 20.10 -19.29
C LEU A 420 -8.88 21.31 -18.37
N GLN A 421 -8.14 22.40 -18.55
CA GLN A 421 -8.37 23.66 -17.82
C GLN A 421 -9.75 24.25 -18.14
N GLU A 422 -10.13 24.28 -19.41
CA GLU A 422 -11.45 24.72 -19.88
C GLU A 422 -12.57 23.83 -19.32
N LEU A 423 -12.40 22.51 -19.38
CA LEU A 423 -13.34 21.55 -18.82
C LEU A 423 -13.48 21.73 -17.30
N HIS A 424 -12.37 21.85 -16.56
CA HIS A 424 -12.39 22.11 -15.12
C HIS A 424 -13.16 23.39 -14.76
N ASN A 425 -12.98 24.46 -15.54
CA ASN A 425 -13.63 25.74 -15.27
C ASN A 425 -15.12 25.76 -15.63
N LYS A 426 -15.53 24.94 -16.61
CA LYS A 426 -16.91 24.84 -17.07
C LYS A 426 -17.74 23.86 -16.23
N SER A 427 -17.13 22.79 -15.74
CA SER A 427 -17.82 21.71 -15.04
C SER A 427 -18.34 22.13 -13.67
N ASP A 428 -19.56 21.71 -13.34
CA ASP A 428 -20.14 21.78 -12.01
C ASP A 428 -19.99 20.47 -11.22
N PHE A 429 -19.46 19.40 -11.85
CA PHE A 429 -19.26 18.09 -11.24
C PHE A 429 -17.87 17.98 -10.62
N ALA A 430 -17.80 17.76 -9.30
CA ALA A 430 -16.55 17.83 -8.54
C ALA A 430 -15.54 16.75 -8.97
N GLU A 431 -16.02 15.56 -9.32
CA GLU A 431 -15.23 14.42 -9.74
C GLU A 431 -14.59 14.68 -11.11
N GLU A 432 -15.32 15.26 -12.06
CA GLU A 432 -14.74 15.66 -13.36
C GLU A 432 -13.67 16.74 -13.19
N ARG A 433 -13.91 17.71 -12.31
CA ARG A 433 -12.90 18.72 -11.98
C ARG A 433 -11.65 18.07 -11.38
N SER A 434 -11.82 17.10 -10.49
CA SER A 434 -10.72 16.36 -9.89
C SER A 434 -9.93 15.56 -10.93
N ASP A 435 -10.62 14.86 -11.84
CA ASP A 435 -10.00 14.12 -12.95
C ASP A 435 -9.11 15.04 -13.80
N CYS A 436 -9.58 16.26 -14.12
CA CYS A 436 -8.77 17.25 -14.85
C CYS A 436 -7.48 17.60 -14.10
N LEU A 437 -7.55 17.88 -12.79
CA LEU A 437 -6.41 18.31 -11.98
C LEU A 437 -5.36 17.20 -11.81
N HIS A 438 -5.81 15.95 -11.73
CA HIS A 438 -4.93 14.78 -11.64
C HIS A 438 -4.18 14.49 -12.94
N SER A 439 -4.72 14.87 -14.10
CA SER A 439 -4.13 14.51 -15.40
C SER A 439 -3.36 15.65 -16.07
N MET A 440 -3.77 16.92 -15.89
CA MET A 440 -3.23 18.03 -16.68
C MET A 440 -1.72 18.25 -16.57
N GLY A 441 -1.10 17.84 -15.46
CA GLY A 441 0.33 17.99 -15.23
C GLY A 441 1.21 16.96 -15.94
N SER A 442 0.63 15.85 -16.43
CA SER A 442 1.34 14.82 -17.17
C SER A 442 1.76 15.26 -18.59
N ILE A 443 1.45 16.51 -18.95
CA ILE A 443 1.78 17.12 -20.24
C ILE A 443 3.30 17.10 -20.48
N SER A 444 3.69 16.80 -21.72
CA SER A 444 5.10 16.79 -22.11
C SER A 444 5.69 18.21 -22.20
N GLY A 445 6.89 18.37 -21.64
CA GLY A 445 7.71 19.58 -21.78
C GLY A 445 7.64 20.55 -20.59
N ALA A 446 8.82 21.08 -20.22
CA ALA A 446 8.98 21.91 -19.02
C ALA A 446 8.14 23.20 -19.04
N SER A 447 8.04 23.87 -20.19
CA SER A 447 7.28 25.12 -20.33
C SER A 447 5.77 24.91 -20.14
N ALA A 448 5.21 23.85 -20.72
CA ALA A 448 3.80 23.52 -20.55
C ALA A 448 3.48 23.14 -19.10
N LYS A 449 4.35 22.34 -18.46
CA LYS A 449 4.24 22.00 -17.04
C LYS A 449 4.29 23.23 -16.12
N LEU A 450 5.16 24.20 -16.41
CA LEU A 450 5.22 25.45 -15.65
C LEU A 450 3.91 26.25 -15.77
N GLN A 451 3.36 26.37 -16.99
CA GLN A 451 2.08 27.04 -17.22
C GLN A 451 0.93 26.39 -16.45
N VAL A 452 0.94 25.06 -16.30
CA VAL A 452 -0.04 24.35 -15.47
C VAL A 452 0.06 24.78 -14.01
N LEU A 453 1.27 24.89 -13.45
CA LEU A 453 1.46 25.34 -12.06
C LEU A 453 1.04 26.79 -11.84
N GLU A 454 1.40 27.68 -12.78
CA GLU A 454 1.00 29.09 -12.75
C GLU A 454 -0.53 29.23 -12.77
N TRP A 455 -1.18 28.55 -13.71
CA TRP A 455 -2.65 28.50 -13.80
C TRP A 455 -3.27 27.93 -12.53
N ALA A 456 -2.71 26.84 -11.98
CA ALA A 456 -3.27 26.16 -10.82
C ALA A 456 -3.26 27.06 -9.58
N VAL A 457 -2.15 27.77 -9.34
CA VAL A 457 -2.02 28.70 -8.20
C VAL A 457 -3.04 29.83 -8.28
N GLU A 458 -3.46 30.25 -9.47
CA GLU A 458 -4.47 31.30 -9.65
C GLU A 458 -5.91 30.79 -9.57
N ASN A 459 -6.19 29.59 -10.11
CA ASN A 459 -7.55 29.16 -10.43
C ASN A 459 -8.06 27.97 -9.58
N VAL A 460 -7.18 27.25 -8.88
CA VAL A 460 -7.54 26.04 -8.13
C VAL A 460 -7.75 26.36 -6.65
N ARG A 461 -8.76 25.72 -6.06
CA ARG A 461 -9.10 25.89 -4.63
C ARG A 461 -7.97 25.34 -3.76
N SER A 462 -7.73 25.96 -2.61
CA SER A 462 -6.65 25.56 -1.69
C SER A 462 -6.71 24.10 -1.23
N GLN A 463 -7.89 23.48 -1.16
CA GLN A 463 -8.02 22.07 -0.80
C GLN A 463 -7.55 21.13 -1.93
N ASP A 464 -7.65 21.55 -3.19
CA ASP A 464 -7.39 20.73 -4.40
C ASP A 464 -6.03 21.06 -5.05
N ILE A 465 -5.35 22.13 -4.60
CA ILE A 465 -4.12 22.65 -5.22
C ILE A 465 -2.98 21.62 -5.27
N HIS A 466 -2.97 20.64 -4.39
CA HIS A 466 -1.93 19.61 -4.38
C HIS A 466 -2.02 18.67 -5.60
N TYR A 467 -3.20 18.52 -6.24
CA TYR A 467 -3.37 17.64 -7.39
C TYR A 467 -2.56 18.08 -8.62
N PRO A 468 -2.61 19.35 -9.08
CA PRO A 468 -1.77 19.82 -10.19
C PRO A 468 -0.26 19.74 -9.90
N PHE A 469 0.18 20.00 -8.66
CA PHE A 469 1.59 19.86 -8.30
C PHE A 469 2.04 18.40 -8.39
N ASN A 470 1.21 17.47 -7.88
CA ASN A 470 1.48 16.04 -7.95
C ASN A 470 1.50 15.51 -9.38
N SER A 471 0.59 15.98 -10.23
CA SER A 471 0.51 15.57 -11.63
C SER A 471 1.64 16.15 -12.46
N VAL A 472 2.07 17.40 -12.20
CA VAL A 472 3.26 17.97 -12.84
C VAL A 472 4.50 17.18 -12.44
N ALA A 473 4.66 16.86 -11.16
CA ALA A 473 5.82 16.13 -10.65
C ALA A 473 5.86 14.63 -11.00
N SER A 474 4.94 14.12 -11.83
CA SER A 474 4.79 12.69 -12.10
C SER A 474 5.94 12.08 -12.92
N ASP A 475 6.71 12.90 -13.63
CA ASP A 475 7.88 12.49 -14.41
C ASP A 475 9.17 13.24 -14.03
N LYS A 476 10.30 12.82 -14.60
CA LYS A 476 11.63 13.35 -14.28
C LYS A 476 11.80 14.84 -14.58
N ILE A 477 11.22 15.33 -15.66
CA ILE A 477 11.32 16.76 -16.00
C ILE A 477 10.42 17.55 -15.06
N GLY A 478 9.21 17.04 -14.85
CA GLY A 478 8.17 17.67 -14.08
C GLY A 478 8.47 17.79 -12.59
N VAL A 479 9.13 16.81 -11.97
CA VAL A 479 9.56 16.94 -10.57
C VAL A 479 10.55 18.10 -10.39
N GLN A 480 11.45 18.30 -11.35
CA GLN A 480 12.39 19.44 -11.33
C GLN A 480 11.66 20.77 -11.52
N VAL A 481 10.70 20.82 -12.45
CA VAL A 481 9.87 22.02 -12.68
C VAL A 481 9.05 22.38 -11.43
N ALA A 482 8.37 21.40 -10.84
CA ALA A 482 7.55 21.62 -9.65
C ALA A 482 8.41 22.02 -8.44
N TRP A 483 9.57 21.41 -8.26
CA TRP A 483 10.49 21.74 -7.19
C TRP A 483 11.07 23.15 -7.33
N GLN A 484 11.55 23.51 -8.53
CA GLN A 484 12.03 24.87 -8.80
C GLN A 484 10.92 25.90 -8.57
N PHE A 485 9.69 25.62 -9.03
CA PHE A 485 8.55 26.50 -8.78
C PHE A 485 8.26 26.68 -7.29
N LEU A 486 8.36 25.61 -6.49
CA LEU A 486 8.22 25.68 -5.04
C LEU A 486 9.30 26.55 -4.39
N GLN A 487 10.55 26.43 -4.86
CA GLN A 487 11.66 27.25 -4.37
C GLN A 487 11.46 28.73 -4.71
N ASP A 488 11.12 29.04 -5.96
CA ASP A 488 10.97 30.40 -6.47
C ASP A 488 9.75 31.13 -5.89
N LYS A 489 8.68 30.38 -5.59
CA LYS A 489 7.41 30.91 -5.07
C LYS A 489 7.20 30.63 -3.59
N TRP A 490 8.24 30.23 -2.86
CA TRP A 490 8.13 29.77 -1.48
C TRP A 490 7.32 30.72 -0.59
N ASP A 491 7.70 31.99 -0.53
CA ASP A 491 7.05 32.99 0.35
C ASP A 491 5.58 33.22 -0.02
N LEU A 492 5.25 33.17 -1.32
CA LEU A 492 3.87 33.28 -1.79
C LEU A 492 3.05 32.08 -1.33
N LEU A 493 3.56 30.86 -1.54
CA LEU A 493 2.86 29.63 -1.24
C LEU A 493 2.70 29.45 0.28
N ALA A 494 3.77 29.70 1.04
CA ALA A 494 3.76 29.61 2.51
C ALA A 494 2.83 30.64 3.16
N LYS A 495 2.68 31.83 2.56
CA LYS A 495 1.69 32.82 3.03
C LYS A 495 0.26 32.47 2.62
N LYS A 496 0.08 31.87 1.44
CA LYS A 496 -1.25 31.60 0.86
C LYS A 496 -1.93 30.36 1.47
N TYR A 497 -1.14 29.34 1.85
CA TYR A 497 -1.66 28.04 2.26
C TYR A 497 -1.42 27.76 3.74
N SER A 498 -2.33 26.98 4.34
CA SER A 498 -2.11 26.44 5.69
C SER A 498 -0.89 25.50 5.70
N ALA A 499 -0.29 25.28 6.87
CA ALA A 499 0.84 24.35 7.01
C ALA A 499 0.50 22.95 6.48
N MET A 500 -0.72 22.46 6.72
CA MET A 500 -1.19 21.17 6.21
C MET A 500 -1.27 21.14 4.68
N THR A 501 -1.85 22.18 4.06
CA THR A 501 -1.95 22.29 2.60
C THR A 501 -0.58 22.44 1.96
N LEU A 502 0.29 23.30 2.49
CA LEU A 502 1.67 23.47 2.03
C LEU A 502 2.45 22.15 2.14
N GLY A 503 2.29 21.44 3.26
CA GLY A 503 2.86 20.12 3.47
C GLY A 503 2.37 19.10 2.44
N SER A 504 1.09 19.10 2.06
CA SER A 504 0.58 18.24 0.97
C SER A 504 1.27 18.54 -0.37
N ILE A 505 1.51 19.82 -0.70
CA ILE A 505 2.20 20.21 -1.92
C ILE A 505 3.67 19.78 -1.87
N VAL A 506 4.40 20.21 -0.84
CA VAL A 506 5.84 19.97 -0.68
C VAL A 506 6.12 18.47 -0.65
N CYS A 507 5.46 17.73 0.25
CA CYS A 507 5.71 16.30 0.42
C CYS A 507 5.27 15.50 -0.82
N GLY A 508 4.23 15.98 -1.52
CA GLY A 508 3.78 15.43 -2.80
C GLY A 508 4.86 15.50 -3.88
N VAL A 509 5.45 16.67 -4.09
CA VAL A 509 6.56 16.87 -5.04
C VAL A 509 7.81 16.12 -4.60
N VAL A 510 8.23 16.25 -3.33
CA VAL A 510 9.44 15.60 -2.80
C VAL A 510 9.36 14.08 -2.95
N SER A 511 8.18 13.48 -2.75
CA SER A 511 7.99 12.04 -2.89
C SER A 511 8.25 11.50 -4.31
N ARG A 512 8.43 12.37 -5.31
CA ARG A 512 8.72 11.98 -6.70
C ARG A 512 10.22 11.86 -6.99
N PHE A 513 11.09 12.49 -6.19
CA PHE A 513 12.54 12.31 -6.31
C PHE A 513 12.98 10.88 -6.02
N GLN A 514 14.13 10.45 -6.55
CA GLN A 514 14.62 9.08 -6.42
C GLN A 514 16.12 8.98 -6.13
N SER A 515 16.75 10.07 -5.66
CA SER A 515 18.19 10.11 -5.40
C SER A 515 18.51 10.70 -4.03
N GLU A 516 19.56 10.19 -3.39
CA GLU A 516 20.08 10.76 -2.14
C GLU A 516 20.44 12.24 -2.30
N ALA A 517 21.02 12.63 -3.43
CA ALA A 517 21.38 14.02 -3.69
C ALA A 517 20.16 14.95 -3.64
N SER A 518 19.03 14.54 -4.22
CA SER A 518 17.78 15.30 -4.15
C SER A 518 17.22 15.36 -2.72
N ALA A 519 17.34 14.30 -1.93
CA ALA A 519 16.92 14.32 -0.52
C ALA A 519 17.73 15.34 0.29
N VAL A 520 19.07 15.35 0.11
CA VAL A 520 19.97 16.30 0.76
C VAL A 520 19.68 17.74 0.32
N GLU A 521 19.37 17.97 -0.96
CA GLU A 521 19.00 19.28 -1.47
C GLU A 521 17.70 19.80 -0.83
N VAL A 522 16.69 18.94 -0.73
CA VAL A 522 15.42 19.26 -0.06
C VAL A 522 15.66 19.60 1.41
N GLU A 523 16.45 18.80 2.13
CA GLU A 523 16.81 19.07 3.52
C GLU A 523 17.51 20.42 3.68
N ALA A 524 18.50 20.71 2.82
CA ALA A 524 19.22 21.98 2.82
C ALA A 524 18.29 23.17 2.57
N PHE A 525 17.37 23.05 1.61
CA PHE A 525 16.39 24.08 1.34
C PHE A 525 15.42 24.30 2.51
N MET A 526 15.08 23.24 3.26
CA MET A 526 14.13 23.32 4.38
C MET A 526 14.74 23.90 5.66
N VAL A 527 16.07 24.07 5.75
CA VAL A 527 16.73 24.72 6.90
C VAL A 527 16.17 26.12 7.13
N GLY A 528 15.74 26.38 8.37
CA GLY A 528 15.21 27.69 8.80
C GLY A 528 13.76 27.98 8.39
N LYS A 529 13.09 27.06 7.68
CA LYS A 529 11.68 27.17 7.32
C LYS A 529 10.80 26.53 8.40
N ASP A 530 9.63 27.09 8.64
CA ASP A 530 8.65 26.50 9.55
C ASP A 530 8.03 25.26 8.90
N THR A 531 8.42 24.09 9.40
CA THR A 531 7.91 22.78 8.97
C THR A 531 7.08 22.11 10.06
N SER A 532 6.80 22.81 11.17
CA SER A 532 6.19 22.23 12.38
C SER A 532 4.84 21.55 12.13
N GLY A 533 4.06 22.01 11.15
CA GLY A 533 2.77 21.43 10.79
C GLY A 533 2.81 20.27 9.79
N TYR A 534 4.00 19.85 9.33
CA TYR A 534 4.15 18.74 8.38
C TYR A 534 5.50 18.03 8.46
N LYS A 535 6.22 18.15 9.60
CA LYS A 535 7.61 17.68 9.73
C LYS A 535 7.70 16.17 9.55
N ARG A 536 6.82 15.41 10.21
CA ARG A 536 6.76 13.95 10.03
C ARG A 536 6.48 13.55 8.59
N ARG A 537 5.55 14.24 7.92
CA ARG A 537 5.23 13.96 6.52
C ARG A 537 6.42 14.21 5.60
N LEU A 538 7.19 15.28 5.86
CA LEU A 538 8.42 15.57 5.13
C LEU A 538 9.47 14.49 5.35
N ASP A 539 9.68 14.05 6.59
CA ASP A 539 10.64 12.99 6.93
C ASP A 539 10.28 11.67 6.23
N VAL A 540 8.99 11.31 6.23
CA VAL A 540 8.47 10.14 5.52
C VAL A 540 8.69 10.27 4.01
N SER A 541 8.44 11.44 3.42
CA SER A 541 8.72 11.65 1.99
C SER A 541 10.21 11.52 1.67
N LEU A 542 11.09 12.09 2.50
CA LEU A 542 12.54 12.01 2.33
C LEU A 542 13.05 10.57 2.47
N GLU A 543 12.62 9.83 3.48
CA GLU A 543 12.95 8.41 3.60
C GLU A 543 12.47 7.61 2.37
N GLY A 544 11.27 7.90 1.86
CA GLY A 544 10.76 7.30 0.62
C GLY A 544 11.66 7.57 -0.60
N VAL A 545 12.26 8.75 -0.72
CA VAL A 545 13.25 9.08 -1.76
C VAL A 545 14.50 8.20 -1.63
N ARG A 546 15.00 8.04 -0.41
CA ARG A 546 16.20 7.22 -0.12
C ARG A 546 15.97 5.73 -0.34
N LEU A 547 14.79 5.23 0.02
CA LEU A 547 14.37 3.86 -0.26
C LEU A 547 14.33 3.58 -1.77
N LYS A 548 13.80 4.51 -2.58
CA LYS A 548 13.83 4.40 -4.04
C LYS A 548 15.26 4.43 -4.59
N SER A 549 16.11 5.34 -4.11
CA SER A 549 17.53 5.38 -4.49
C SER A 549 18.23 4.04 -4.22
N THR A 550 17.91 3.42 -3.09
CA THR A 550 18.46 2.12 -2.69
C THR A 550 17.96 0.99 -3.59
N ALA A 551 16.65 0.91 -3.80
CA ALA A 551 16.05 -0.10 -4.66
C ALA A 551 16.56 0.00 -6.10
N PHE A 552 16.73 1.23 -6.62
CA PHE A 552 17.31 1.46 -7.94
C PHE A 552 18.71 0.86 -8.03
N GLN A 553 19.60 1.18 -7.09
CA GLN A 553 20.98 0.69 -7.10
C GLN A 553 21.07 -0.83 -6.99
N ARG A 554 20.21 -1.45 -6.16
CA ARG A 554 20.19 -2.90 -5.93
C ARG A 554 19.61 -3.67 -7.13
N ASP A 555 18.48 -3.22 -7.67
CA ASP A 555 17.66 -4.06 -8.54
C ASP A 555 17.95 -3.85 -10.04
N ARG A 556 18.62 -2.75 -10.42
CA ARG A 556 18.85 -2.34 -11.82
C ARG A 556 19.49 -3.44 -12.67
N GLU A 557 20.61 -3.99 -12.24
CA GLU A 557 21.36 -4.98 -13.04
C GLU A 557 20.62 -6.31 -13.14
N ALA A 558 20.02 -6.75 -12.03
CA ALA A 558 19.24 -7.98 -11.98
C ALA A 558 18.02 -7.90 -12.92
N LEU A 559 17.32 -6.77 -12.94
CA LEU A 559 16.19 -6.54 -13.86
C LEU A 559 16.64 -6.54 -15.33
N ALA A 560 17.71 -5.82 -15.65
CA ALA A 560 18.25 -5.76 -17.01
C ALA A 560 18.60 -7.16 -17.54
N LYS A 561 19.25 -7.98 -16.70
CA LYS A 561 19.58 -9.37 -17.02
C LYS A 561 18.31 -10.22 -17.19
N TRP A 562 17.37 -10.12 -16.27
CA TRP A 562 16.11 -10.89 -16.28
C TRP A 562 15.28 -10.63 -17.55
N LEU A 563 15.18 -9.37 -17.98
CA LEU A 563 14.48 -8.97 -19.21
C LEU A 563 15.17 -9.54 -20.45
N LYS A 564 16.51 -9.46 -20.51
CA LYS A 564 17.31 -9.97 -21.64
C LYS A 564 17.16 -11.48 -21.82
N GLU A 565 17.16 -12.25 -20.73
CA GLU A 565 17.09 -13.72 -20.77
C GLU A 565 15.75 -14.26 -21.26
N ARG A 566 14.66 -13.54 -21.01
CA ARG A 566 13.30 -13.97 -21.38
C ARG A 566 12.88 -13.49 -22.76
N ALA A 567 13.75 -12.73 -23.46
CA ALA A 567 13.51 -12.12 -24.77
C ALA A 567 12.15 -11.38 -24.86
N VAL A 568 11.64 -10.91 -23.72
CA VAL A 568 10.27 -10.42 -23.58
C VAL A 568 10.06 -9.19 -24.38
#